data_AF-A0A495SM04-F1
#
_entry.id   AF-A0A495SM04-F1
#
_cell.length_a   1.000
_cell.length_b   1.000
_cell.length_c   1.000
_cell.angle_alpha   90.00
_cell.angle_beta   90.00
_cell.angle_gamma   90.00
#
_symmetry.space_group_name_H-M   'P 1'
#
loop_
_entity.id
_entity.type
_entity.pdbx_description
1 polymer ?
#
loop_
_entity_poly.entity_id
_entity_poly.type
_entity_poly.pdbx_seq_one_letter_code
_entity_poly.pdbx_strand_id
1 'polypeptide(L)'
;MAYISTEQVKEFRNRIKEVFPAKLGWKISLFREHYTGVYVKILEAPIKLTEKNYEQINEYYIDFNKNLSSGIVFNMIKEICNKGNHNNSDSMTDYFDVGWYFSLSVGSWDKAFKLSEKNIAA
;
A
#
# COMPACT_ATOMS: atom_id res chain seq x y z
N MET A 1 20.46 0.76 8.26
CA MET A 1 19.78 2.06 8.03
C MET A 1 18.91 1.93 6.81
N ALA A 2 17.62 2.25 6.95
CA ALA A 2 16.64 2.03 5.90
C ALA A 2 17.02 2.73 4.59
N TYR A 3 16.93 2.03 3.47
CA TYR A 3 17.16 2.58 2.15
C TYR A 3 16.36 1.81 1.08
N ILE A 4 15.72 2.54 0.19
CA ILE A 4 15.07 1.98 -0.99
C ILE A 4 15.40 2.76 -2.26
N SER A 5 15.75 2.01 -3.32
CA SER A 5 16.12 2.58 -4.61
C SER A 5 14.89 3.01 -5.40
N THR A 6 15.09 3.96 -6.33
CA THR A 6 14.03 4.39 -7.25
C THR A 6 13.62 3.29 -8.24
N GLU A 7 14.52 2.36 -8.53
CA GLU A 7 14.30 1.20 -9.40
C GLU A 7 13.36 0.19 -8.74
N GLN A 8 13.57 -0.14 -7.47
CA GLN A 8 12.68 -1.03 -6.70
C GLN A 8 11.26 -0.45 -6.62
N VAL A 9 11.13 0.84 -6.32
CA VAL A 9 9.82 1.53 -6.28
C VAL A 9 9.14 1.51 -7.66
N LYS A 10 9.92 1.59 -8.75
CA LYS A 10 9.38 1.48 -10.11
C LYS A 10 8.89 0.05 -10.41
N GLU A 11 9.61 -0.98 -9.98
CA GLU A 11 9.18 -2.37 -10.10
C GLU A 11 7.87 -2.60 -9.33
N PHE A 12 7.78 -2.15 -8.08
CA PHE A 12 6.55 -2.26 -7.27
C PHE A 12 5.38 -1.55 -7.94
N ARG A 13 5.61 -0.35 -8.49
CA ARG A 13 4.56 0.39 -9.23
C ARG A 13 4.07 -0.38 -10.45
N ASN A 14 4.96 -1.03 -11.20
CA ASN A 14 4.57 -1.82 -12.37
C ASN A 14 3.74 -3.03 -11.94
N ARG A 15 4.20 -3.76 -10.91
CA ARG A 15 3.49 -4.93 -10.40
C ARG A 15 2.12 -4.57 -9.81
N ILE A 16 2.00 -3.44 -9.12
CA ILE A 16 0.69 -2.93 -8.67
C ILE A 16 -0.23 -2.62 -9.84
N LYS A 17 0.27 -2.02 -10.93
CA LYS A 17 -0.56 -1.74 -12.12
C LYS A 17 -1.02 -3.00 -12.85
N GLU A 18 -0.24 -4.07 -12.79
CA GLU A 18 -0.61 -5.38 -13.33
C GLU A 18 -1.74 -6.02 -12.52
N VAL A 19 -1.62 -6.03 -11.19
CA VAL A 19 -2.60 -6.63 -10.28
C VAL A 19 -3.87 -5.76 -10.14
N PHE A 20 -3.70 -4.44 -10.10
CA PHE A 20 -4.76 -3.44 -9.91
C PHE A 20 -4.80 -2.47 -11.10
N PRO A 21 -5.28 -2.92 -12.27
CA PRO A 21 -5.27 -2.11 -13.47
C PRO A 21 -6.31 -0.97 -13.40
N ALA A 22 -5.93 0.21 -13.89
CA ALA A 22 -6.82 1.39 -13.95
C ALA A 22 -8.07 1.20 -14.82
N LYS A 23 -8.03 0.22 -15.72
CA LYS A 23 -9.19 -0.21 -16.52
C LYS A 23 -10.32 -0.75 -15.63
N LEU A 24 -9.98 -1.43 -14.54
CA LEU A 24 -10.91 -1.98 -13.56
C LEU A 24 -11.31 -0.97 -12.46
N GLY A 25 -11.02 0.33 -12.64
CA GLY A 25 -11.42 1.37 -11.67
C GLY A 25 -10.43 1.62 -10.54
N TRP A 26 -9.21 1.06 -10.61
CA TRP A 26 -8.18 1.30 -9.60
C TRP A 26 -7.36 2.56 -9.88
N LYS A 27 -7.24 3.44 -8.89
CA LYS A 27 -6.32 4.59 -8.91
C LYS A 27 -5.43 4.57 -7.69
N ILE A 28 -4.28 3.92 -7.85
CA ILE A 28 -3.27 3.76 -6.80
C ILE A 28 -2.03 4.60 -7.14
N SER A 29 -1.61 5.43 -6.19
CA SER A 29 -0.37 6.19 -6.26
C SER A 29 0.65 5.57 -5.32
N LEU A 30 1.77 5.08 -5.86
CA LEU A 30 2.91 4.60 -5.10
C LEU A 30 4.09 5.54 -5.33
N PHE A 31 4.73 5.99 -4.26
CA PHE A 31 5.92 6.84 -4.32
C PHE A 31 6.90 6.52 -3.20
N ARG A 32 8.13 6.97 -3.39
CA ARG A 32 9.20 6.82 -2.41
C ARG A 32 9.16 7.99 -1.45
N GLU A 33 9.29 7.69 -0.16
CA GLU A 33 9.29 8.67 0.92
C GLU A 33 10.66 8.71 1.59
N HIS A 34 11.27 9.90 1.65
CA HIS A 34 12.54 10.19 2.31
C HIS A 34 13.69 9.19 2.09
N TYR A 35 13.72 8.50 0.93
CA TYR A 35 14.68 7.44 0.59
C TYR A 35 14.61 6.18 1.47
N THR A 36 13.83 6.20 2.56
CA THR A 36 13.78 5.16 3.60
C THR A 36 12.48 4.36 3.55
N GLY A 37 11.48 4.78 2.77
CA GLY A 37 10.18 4.11 2.75
C GLY A 37 9.41 4.20 1.43
N VAL A 38 8.36 3.41 1.37
CA VAL A 38 7.39 3.36 0.28
C VAL A 38 6.02 3.72 0.83
N TYR A 39 5.42 4.73 0.22
CA TYR A 39 4.08 5.17 0.57
C TYR A 39 3.10 4.85 -0.57
N VAL A 40 1.98 4.23 -0.21
CA VAL A 40 0.92 3.86 -1.13
C VAL A 40 -0.39 4.58 -0.76
N LYS A 41 -0.98 5.25 -1.75
CA LYS A 41 -2.29 5.93 -1.66
C LYS A 41 -3.28 5.25 -2.58
N ILE A 42 -4.39 4.76 -2.04
CA ILE A 42 -5.52 4.26 -2.83
C ILE A 42 -6.55 5.38 -2.93
N LEU A 43 -6.64 6.05 -4.08
CA LEU A 43 -7.56 7.16 -4.27
C LEU A 43 -8.91 6.71 -4.82
N GLU A 44 -8.92 5.63 -5.60
CA GLU A 44 -10.12 5.08 -6.23
C GLU A 44 -10.03 3.56 -6.32
N ALA A 45 -11.13 2.87 -6.05
CA ALA A 45 -11.24 1.42 -6.20
C ALA A 45 -12.68 1.02 -6.53
N PRO A 46 -12.91 -0.10 -7.24
CA PRO A 46 -14.25 -0.62 -7.56
C PRO A 46 -14.97 -1.23 -6.35
N ILE A 47 -14.29 -1.38 -5.22
CA ILE A 47 -14.85 -1.92 -3.97
C ILE A 47 -14.72 -0.91 -2.85
N LYS A 48 -15.62 -1.00 -1.87
CA LYS A 48 -15.54 -0.18 -0.66
C LYS A 48 -14.39 -0.69 0.23
N LEU A 49 -13.42 0.18 0.50
CA LEU A 49 -12.22 -0.17 1.26
C LEU A 49 -12.24 0.35 2.72
N THR A 50 -12.96 1.44 2.97
CA THR A 50 -13.16 2.03 4.29
C THR A 50 -14.53 2.72 4.35
N GLU A 51 -15.04 2.92 5.56
CA GLU A 51 -16.23 3.72 5.84
C GLU A 51 -15.91 5.22 5.89
N LYS A 52 -14.64 5.58 6.05
CA LYS A 52 -14.19 6.97 6.17
C LYS A 52 -13.79 7.54 4.81
N ASN A 53 -13.79 8.87 4.70
CA ASN A 53 -13.27 9.52 3.50
C ASN A 53 -11.75 9.38 3.34
N TYR A 54 -11.05 9.25 4.46
CA TYR A 54 -9.61 9.06 4.54
C TYR A 54 -9.27 8.17 5.73
N GLU A 55 -8.40 7.20 5.52
CA GLU A 55 -7.90 6.33 6.59
C GLU A 55 -6.47 5.88 6.30
N GLN A 56 -5.59 6.06 7.29
CA GLN A 56 -4.27 5.44 7.26
C GLN A 56 -4.39 4.01 7.80
N ILE A 57 -3.87 3.07 7.04
CA ILE A 57 -3.94 1.66 7.37
C ILE A 57 -2.66 1.29 8.11
N ASN A 58 -2.84 0.79 9.33
CA ASN A 58 -1.72 0.27 10.11
C ASN A 58 -1.35 -1.13 9.62
N GLU A 59 -0.14 -1.28 9.10
CA GLU A 59 0.33 -2.52 8.48
C GLU A 59 0.38 -3.73 9.42
N TYR A 60 0.45 -3.51 10.73
CA TYR A 60 0.48 -4.56 11.75
C TYR A 60 -0.92 -5.13 12.06
N TYR A 61 -1.98 -4.38 11.74
CA TYR A 61 -3.37 -4.79 12.02
C TYR A 61 -4.16 -5.17 10.76
N ILE A 62 -3.55 -5.13 9.57
CA ILE A 62 -4.19 -5.59 8.32
C ILE A 62 -4.62 -7.05 8.47
N ASP A 63 -3.82 -7.84 9.17
CA ASP A 63 -4.05 -9.27 9.35
C ASP A 63 -5.33 -9.61 10.09
N PHE A 64 -5.80 -8.71 10.96
CA PHE A 64 -7.05 -8.86 11.69
C PHE A 64 -8.28 -8.78 10.76
N ASN A 65 -8.14 -8.14 9.60
CA ASN A 65 -9.20 -7.94 8.62
C ASN A 65 -9.05 -8.83 7.38
N LYS A 66 -8.24 -9.90 7.43
CA LYS A 66 -7.96 -10.81 6.28
C LYS A 66 -9.19 -11.36 5.56
N ASN A 67 -10.31 -11.49 6.26
CA ASN A 67 -11.55 -12.05 5.71
C ASN A 67 -12.42 -11.00 4.98
N LEU A 68 -12.09 -9.71 5.08
CA LEU A 68 -12.77 -8.63 4.38
C LEU A 68 -12.05 -8.35 3.06
N SER A 69 -12.81 -8.06 1.99
CA SER A 69 -12.25 -7.72 0.67
C SER A 69 -11.21 -6.59 0.73
N SER A 70 -11.39 -5.64 1.66
CA SER A 70 -10.41 -4.56 1.92
C SER A 70 -9.09 -5.09 2.48
N GLY A 71 -9.14 -5.99 3.47
CA GLY A 71 -7.95 -6.59 4.07
C GLY A 71 -7.15 -7.44 3.07
N ILE A 72 -7.83 -8.15 2.16
CA ILE A 72 -7.17 -8.89 1.07
C ILE A 72 -6.39 -7.93 0.18
N VAL A 73 -7.00 -6.81 -0.25
CA VAL A 73 -6.34 -5.80 -1.09
C VAL A 73 -5.14 -5.17 -0.39
N PHE A 74 -5.29 -4.80 0.88
CA PHE A 74 -4.20 -4.21 1.66
C PHE A 74 -3.04 -5.19 1.84
N ASN A 75 -3.33 -6.48 2.08
CA ASN A 75 -2.30 -7.51 2.17
C ASN A 75 -1.56 -7.72 0.86
N MET A 76 -2.26 -7.80 -0.27
CA MET A 76 -1.59 -7.92 -1.58
C MET A 76 -0.66 -6.73 -1.85
N ILE A 77 -1.08 -5.50 -1.55
CA ILE A 77 -0.24 -4.32 -1.71
C ILE A 77 0.97 -4.37 -0.79
N LYS A 78 0.77 -4.75 0.48
CA LYS A 78 1.85 -4.92 1.47
C LYS A 78 2.87 -5.95 1.00
N GLU A 79 2.41 -7.11 0.53
CA GLU A 79 3.29 -8.18 0.01
C GLU A 79 4.11 -7.72 -1.19
N ILE A 80 3.50 -7.00 -2.13
CA ILE A 80 4.22 -6.47 -3.29
C ILE A 80 5.30 -5.46 -2.85
N CYS A 81 4.97 -4.56 -1.92
CA CYS A 81 5.88 -3.48 -1.52
C CYS A 81 6.95 -3.91 -0.49
N ASN A 82 6.72 -5.01 0.23
CA ASN A 82 7.70 -5.59 1.16
C ASN A 82 8.49 -6.76 0.54
N LYS A 83 8.31 -7.03 -0.75
CA LYS A 83 9.08 -8.07 -1.44
C LYS A 83 10.57 -7.73 -1.40
N GLY A 84 11.36 -8.57 -0.73
CA GLY A 84 12.80 -8.37 -0.54
C GLY A 84 13.15 -7.38 0.58
N ASN A 85 12.17 -6.95 1.39
CA ASN A 85 12.41 -6.16 2.59
C ASN A 85 12.91 -7.08 3.71
N HIS A 86 13.80 -6.59 4.57
CA HIS A 86 14.26 -7.30 5.76
C HIS A 86 13.88 -6.50 7.01
N ASN A 87 13.67 -7.22 8.10
CA ASN A 87 13.52 -6.63 9.43
C ASN A 87 14.28 -7.52 10.42
N ASN A 88 15.48 -7.08 10.79
CA ASN A 88 16.34 -7.73 11.77
C ASN A 88 16.33 -6.98 13.10
N SER A 89 15.37 -6.06 13.30
CA SER A 89 15.37 -5.17 14.45
C SER A 89 15.33 -5.94 15.77
N ASP A 90 16.34 -5.72 16.61
CA ASP A 90 16.42 -6.19 18.00
C ASP A 90 16.06 -5.05 18.96
N SER A 91 15.06 -5.28 19.81
CA SER A 91 14.49 -4.25 20.70
C SER A 91 15.45 -3.75 21.79
N MET A 92 16.55 -4.46 22.06
CA MET A 92 17.52 -4.10 23.09
C MET A 92 18.78 -3.44 22.53
N THR A 93 19.11 -3.63 21.25
CA THR A 93 20.50 -3.43 20.81
C THR A 93 20.65 -2.63 19.51
N ASP A 94 19.68 -2.66 18.60
CA ASP A 94 19.82 -1.96 17.32
C ASP A 94 18.80 -0.84 17.12
N TYR A 95 19.23 0.20 16.43
CA TYR A 95 18.46 1.39 16.08
C TYR A 95 17.46 1.09 14.94
N PHE A 96 16.78 -0.06 15.01
CA PHE A 96 15.86 -0.64 14.02
C PHE A 96 16.53 -0.95 12.66
N ASP A 97 17.14 -2.13 12.53
CA ASP A 97 17.62 -2.63 11.23
C ASP A 97 16.47 -3.14 10.34
N VAL A 98 15.92 -2.22 9.56
CA VAL A 98 14.96 -2.51 8.49
C VAL A 98 15.51 -2.11 7.12
N GLY A 99 15.12 -2.85 6.09
CA GLY A 99 15.43 -2.52 4.70
C GLY A 99 14.75 -1.21 4.29
N TRP A 100 13.43 -1.14 4.43
CA TRP A 100 12.65 0.09 4.26
C TRP A 100 11.32 0.04 5.02
N TYR A 101 10.71 1.21 5.22
CA TYR A 101 9.39 1.34 5.81
C TYR A 101 8.28 1.26 4.76
N PHE A 102 7.13 0.71 5.14
CA PHE A 102 5.94 0.67 4.30
C PHE A 102 4.81 1.48 4.96
N SER A 103 4.05 2.22 4.16
CA SER A 103 2.89 2.97 4.62
C SER A 103 1.78 2.94 3.58
N LEU A 104 0.54 2.78 4.05
CA LEU A 104 -0.64 2.64 3.21
C LEU A 104 -1.75 3.57 3.71
N SER A 105 -2.41 4.28 2.78
CA SER A 105 -3.63 5.02 3.07
C SER A 105 -4.71 4.79 2.02
N VAL A 106 -5.96 4.83 2.47
CA VAL A 106 -7.14 4.94 1.62
C VAL A 106 -7.54 6.42 1.62
N GLY A 107 -7.51 7.03 0.43
CA GLY A 107 -7.55 8.49 0.27
C GLY A 107 -6.22 9.16 0.62
N SER A 108 -6.26 10.47 0.68
CA SER A 108 -5.21 11.39 1.13
C SER A 108 -5.88 12.51 1.94
N TRP A 109 -5.12 13.22 2.77
CA TRP A 109 -5.63 14.32 3.57
C TRP A 109 -6.34 15.41 2.71
N ASP A 110 -5.88 15.60 1.48
CA ASP A 110 -6.41 16.55 0.50
C ASP A 110 -7.43 15.93 -0.48
N LYS A 111 -7.51 14.59 -0.55
CA LYS A 111 -8.27 13.86 -1.57
C LYS A 111 -8.94 12.64 -0.96
N ALA A 112 -10.24 12.77 -0.67
CA ALA A 112 -11.05 11.67 -0.20
C ALA A 112 -11.05 10.48 -1.18
N PHE A 113 -11.15 9.27 -0.63
CA PHE A 113 -11.36 8.04 -1.38
C PHE A 113 -12.67 8.09 -2.17
N LYS A 114 -12.64 7.53 -3.38
CA LYS A 114 -13.80 7.44 -4.26
C LYS A 114 -14.07 5.97 -4.63
N LEU A 115 -15.33 5.57 -4.54
CA LEU A 115 -15.77 4.31 -5.13
C LEU A 115 -15.83 4.49 -6.65
N SER A 116 -15.18 3.61 -7.39
CA SER A 116 -15.19 3.67 -8.86
C SER A 116 -16.55 3.20 -9.38
N GLU A 117 -17.18 4.02 -10.22
CA GLU A 117 -18.43 3.69 -10.90
C GLU A 117 -18.21 2.89 -12.19
N LYS A 118 -16.96 2.51 -12.48
CA LYS A 118 -16.67 1.65 -13.64
C LYS A 118 -17.27 0.28 -13.38
N ASN A 119 -18.51 0.12 -13.86
CA ASN A 119 -19.18 -1.16 -13.97
C ASN A 119 -18.21 -2.13 -14.65
N ILE A 120 -17.79 -3.15 -13.92
CA ILE A 120 -17.29 -4.37 -14.53
C ILE A 120 -18.53 -4.91 -15.23
N ALA A 121 -18.70 -4.56 -16.50
CA ALA A 121 -19.71 -5.17 -17.34
C ALA A 121 -19.51 -6.69 -17.23
N ALA A 122 -20.59 -7.35 -16.82
CA ALA A 122 -20.67 -8.78 -16.56
C ALA A 122 -20.13 -9.63 -17.72
#